data_AF-A0A7L5AD53-F1
#
_entry.id   AF-A0A7L5AD53-F1
#
_cell.length_a   1.000
_cell.length_b   1.000
_cell.length_c   1.000
_cell.angle_alpha   90.00
_cell.angle_beta   90.00
_cell.angle_gamma   90.00
#
_symmetry.space_group_name_H-M   'P 1'
#
loop_
_entity.id
_entity.type
_entity.pdbx_description
1 polymer ?
#
loop_
_entity_poly.entity_id
_entity_poly.type
_entity_poly.pdbx_seq_one_letter_code
_entity_poly.pdbx_strand_id
1 'polypeptide(L)'
;MNKKQELPAFKSEAEEAQWWYDNREARGEEFAQAIREGRTSRNTLADRIAAASATIRLDPEDIATARAIAERRGMEVTTYLKQLVHEALEREDKTAA
;
A
#
# COMPACT_ATOMS: atom_id res chain seq x y z
N MET A 1 2.92 17.32 12.86
CA MET A 1 1.78 17.18 13.80
C MET A 1 0.53 16.89 12.97
N ASN A 2 0.05 15.65 12.97
CA ASN A 2 -1.14 15.26 12.20
C ASN A 2 -2.39 15.79 12.90
N LYS A 3 -2.88 16.96 12.46
CA LYS A 3 -4.25 17.39 12.81
C LYS A 3 -5.20 16.42 12.11
N LYS A 4 -5.75 15.48 12.88
CA LYS A 4 -6.85 14.63 12.43
C LYS A 4 -8.01 15.58 12.13
N GLN A 5 -8.44 15.67 10.87
CA GLN A 5 -9.61 16.48 10.52
C GLN A 5 -10.79 15.94 11.32
N GLU A 6 -11.32 16.76 12.23
CA GLU A 6 -12.50 16.43 13.02
C GLU A 6 -13.73 16.55 12.10
N LEU A 7 -14.08 15.44 11.46
CA LEU A 7 -15.36 15.32 10.76
C LEU A 7 -16.49 15.41 11.81
N PRO A 8 -17.52 16.24 11.59
CA PRO A 8 -18.68 16.26 12.46
C PRO A 8 -19.35 14.90 12.55
N ALA A 9 -19.96 14.59 13.70
CA ALA A 9 -20.81 13.41 13.82
C ALA A 9 -22.18 13.70 13.17
N PHE A 10 -22.42 13.15 11.99
CA PHE A 10 -23.70 13.29 11.29
C PHE A 10 -24.74 12.31 11.85
N LYS A 11 -25.99 12.77 11.97
CA LYS A 11 -27.12 11.94 12.42
C LYS A 11 -27.83 11.26 11.25
N SER A 12 -27.59 11.71 10.01
CA SER A 12 -28.15 11.14 8.79
C SER A 12 -27.28 11.41 7.56
N GLU A 13 -27.46 10.60 6.52
CA GLU A 13 -26.81 10.80 5.21
C GLU A 13 -27.19 12.13 4.56
N ALA A 14 -28.45 12.58 4.73
CA ALA A 14 -28.89 13.86 4.18
C ALA A 14 -28.19 15.05 4.85
N GLU A 15 -27.97 14.98 6.16
CA GLU A 15 -27.21 15.99 6.92
C GLU A 15 -25.74 16.02 6.46
N GLU A 16 -25.14 14.84 6.28
CA GLU A 16 -23.79 14.73 5.75
C GLU A 16 -23.67 15.31 4.33
N ALA A 17 -24.59 14.95 3.43
CA ALA A 17 -24.59 15.44 2.06
C ALA A 17 -24.73 16.96 1.99
N GLN A 18 -25.63 17.53 2.80
CA GLN A 18 -25.79 18.98 2.89
C GLN A 18 -24.52 19.65 3.42
N TRP A 19 -23.91 19.09 4.46
CA TRP A 19 -22.65 19.59 4.99
C TRP A 19 -21.53 19.56 3.93
N TRP A 20 -21.41 18.47 3.16
CA TRP A 20 -20.46 18.40 2.05
C TRP A 20 -20.72 19.47 0.99
N TYR A 21 -21.99 19.69 0.63
CA TYR A 21 -22.38 20.70 -0.33
C TYR A 21 -22.03 22.12 0.16
N ASP A 22 -22.33 22.43 1.41
CA ASP A 22 -22.08 23.75 2.01
C ASP A 22 -20.59 24.04 2.19
N ASN A 23 -19.78 23.01 2.47
CA ASN A 23 -18.34 23.14 2.72
C ASN A 23 -17.47 22.89 1.47
N ARG A 24 -18.07 22.64 0.30
CA ARG A 24 -17.36 22.19 -0.91
C ARG A 24 -16.22 23.11 -1.34
N GLU A 25 -16.37 24.43 -1.23
CA GLU A 25 -15.37 25.41 -1.68
C GLU A 25 -14.11 25.34 -0.79
N ALA A 26 -14.30 25.45 0.52
CA ALA A 26 -13.20 25.39 1.49
C ALA A 26 -12.48 24.02 1.45
N ARG A 27 -13.24 22.93 1.28
CA ARG A 27 -12.65 21.59 1.13
C ARG A 27 -11.92 21.43 -0.20
N GLY A 28 -12.43 22.02 -1.27
CA GLY A 28 -11.77 22.06 -2.57
C GLY A 28 -10.42 22.77 -2.51
N GLU A 29 -10.34 23.92 -1.85
CA GLU A 29 -9.09 24.65 -1.62
C GLU A 29 -8.10 23.84 -0.76
N GLU A 30 -8.58 23.20 0.30
CA GLU A 30 -7.76 22.33 1.15
C GLU A 30 -7.18 21.15 0.36
N PHE A 31 -7.99 20.48 -0.48
CA PHE A 31 -7.52 19.41 -1.35
C PHE A 31 -6.50 19.92 -2.37
N ALA A 32 -6.75 21.08 -2.99
CA ALA A 32 -5.81 21.69 -3.92
C ALA A 32 -4.46 22.03 -3.24
N GLN A 33 -4.49 22.52 -1.99
CA GLN A 33 -3.29 22.76 -1.19
C GLN A 33 -2.57 21.44 -0.85
N ALA A 34 -3.31 20.40 -0.44
CA ALA A 34 -2.72 19.11 -0.12
C ALA A 34 -2.05 18.46 -1.33
N ILE A 35 -2.62 18.62 -2.54
CA ILE A 35 -2.02 18.19 -3.81
C ILE A 35 -0.71 18.96 -4.05
N ARG A 36 -0.73 20.30 -3.90
CA ARG A 36 0.47 21.14 -4.07
C ARG A 36 1.60 20.80 -3.08
N GLU A 37 1.24 20.43 -1.86
CA GLU A 37 2.18 20.08 -0.79
C GLU A 37 2.61 18.60 -0.82
N GLY A 38 2.13 17.80 -1.78
CA GLY A 38 2.47 16.38 -1.87
C GLY A 38 1.95 15.54 -0.70
N ARG A 39 0.97 16.05 0.07
CA ARG A 39 0.35 15.35 1.21
C ARG A 39 -0.75 14.39 0.79
N THR A 40 -1.04 14.30 -0.50
CA THR A 40 -1.97 13.33 -1.07
C THR A 40 -1.21 12.14 -1.60
N SER A 41 -1.50 10.93 -1.10
CA SER A 41 -1.13 9.72 -1.82
C SER A 41 -2.13 9.53 -2.94
N ARG A 42 -1.66 9.64 -4.19
CA ARG A 42 -2.43 9.16 -5.32
C ARG A 42 -2.21 7.64 -5.31
N ASN A 43 -3.25 6.81 -5.25
CA ASN A 43 -3.08 5.37 -5.44
C ASN A 43 -3.11 5.11 -6.96
N THR A 44 -2.10 5.63 -7.67
CA THR A 44 -2.06 5.49 -9.13
C THR A 44 -1.61 4.09 -9.52
N LEU A 45 -1.90 3.73 -10.76
CA LEU A 45 -1.27 2.58 -11.39
C LEU A 45 0.27 2.72 -11.37
N ALA A 46 0.83 3.93 -11.44
CA ALA A 46 2.28 4.15 -11.36
C ALA A 46 2.85 3.77 -9.98
N ASP A 47 2.14 4.04 -8.89
CA ASP A 47 2.54 3.62 -7.53
C ASP A 47 2.45 2.09 -7.35
N ARG A 48 1.58 1.43 -8.11
CA ARG A 48 1.52 -0.04 -8.18
C ARG A 48 2.57 -0.63 -9.12
N ILE A 49 2.89 0.06 -10.21
CA ILE A 49 3.94 -0.31 -11.18
C ILE A 49 5.34 -0.04 -10.62
N ALA A 50 5.49 0.80 -9.59
CA ALA A 50 6.71 0.90 -8.79
C ALA A 50 7.13 -0.45 -8.16
N ALA A 51 6.27 -1.49 -8.22
CA ALA A 51 6.72 -2.88 -8.15
C ALA A 51 7.70 -3.19 -9.30
N ALA A 52 8.97 -2.91 -9.07
CA ALA A 52 10.04 -3.26 -9.98
C ALA A 52 10.06 -4.78 -10.21
N SER A 53 9.94 -5.21 -11.46
CA SER A 53 10.15 -6.60 -11.84
C SER A 53 11.64 -6.87 -11.94
N ALA A 54 12.13 -7.84 -11.17
CA ALA A 54 13.50 -8.34 -11.28
C ALA A 54 13.47 -9.79 -11.77
N THR A 55 14.30 -10.12 -12.76
CA THR A 55 14.54 -11.51 -13.17
C THR A 55 15.81 -12.00 -12.49
N ILE A 56 15.65 -12.95 -11.58
CA ILE A 56 16.76 -13.63 -10.90
C ILE A 56 16.85 -15.07 -11.38
N ARG A 57 18.07 -15.61 -11.49
CA ARG A 57 18.30 -17.04 -11.71
C ARG A 57 18.48 -17.70 -10.36
N LEU A 58 17.73 -18.77 -10.12
CA LEU A 58 17.81 -19.59 -8.91
C LEU A 58 18.29 -20.98 -9.31
N ASP A 59 18.89 -21.69 -8.36
CA ASP A 59 19.24 -23.08 -8.56
C ASP A 59 17.97 -23.92 -8.79
N PRO A 60 17.96 -24.88 -9.73
CA PRO A 60 16.83 -25.78 -9.94
C PRO A 60 16.36 -26.49 -8.67
N GLU A 61 17.28 -26.87 -7.77
CA GLU A 61 16.95 -27.54 -6.50
C GLU A 61 16.22 -26.61 -5.53
N ASP A 62 16.60 -25.33 -5.49
CA ASP A 62 15.91 -24.31 -4.69
C ASP A 62 14.49 -24.06 -5.20
N ILE A 63 14.31 -24.02 -6.52
CA ILE A 63 12.99 -23.87 -7.15
C ILE A 63 12.10 -25.07 -6.82
N ALA A 64 12.64 -26.29 -6.87
CA ALA A 64 11.91 -27.51 -6.53
C ALA A 64 11.47 -27.50 -5.05
N THR A 65 12.38 -27.10 -4.16
CA THR A 65 12.10 -26.98 -2.72
C THR A 65 11.02 -25.92 -2.46
N ALA A 66 11.16 -24.74 -3.05
CA ALA A 66 10.18 -23.66 -2.92
C ALA A 66 8.79 -24.07 -3.41
N ARG A 67 8.72 -24.82 -4.52
CA ARG A 67 7.47 -25.36 -5.05
C ARG A 67 6.80 -26.32 -4.07
N ALA A 68 7.53 -27.29 -3.54
CA ALA A 68 6.98 -28.26 -2.58
C ALA A 68 6.44 -27.59 -1.31
N ILE A 69 7.11 -26.53 -0.82
CA ILE A 69 6.63 -25.77 0.34
C ILE A 69 5.38 -24.94 -0.02
N ALA A 70 5.39 -24.28 -1.18
CA ALA A 70 4.27 -23.47 -1.64
C ALA A 70 2.99 -24.31 -1.81
N GLU A 71 3.12 -25.51 -2.40
CA GLU A 71 2.02 -26.48 -2.54
C GLU A 71 1.44 -26.89 -1.18
N ARG A 72 2.30 -27.21 -0.20
CA ARG A 72 1.86 -27.54 1.17
C ARG A 72 1.14 -26.39 1.87
N ARG A 73 1.44 -25.15 1.49
CA ARG A 73 0.79 -23.92 2.00
C ARG A 73 -0.41 -23.48 1.16
N GLY A 74 -0.71 -24.17 0.05
CA GLY A 74 -1.78 -23.78 -0.87
C GLY A 74 -1.52 -22.44 -1.57
N MET A 75 -0.25 -22.12 -1.87
CA MET A 75 0.16 -20.87 -2.48
C MET A 75 0.90 -21.09 -3.80
N GLU A 76 0.87 -20.07 -4.66
CA GLU A 76 1.74 -20.00 -5.84
C GLU A 76 3.22 -19.89 -5.46
N VAL A 77 4.09 -20.57 -6.22
CA VAL A 77 5.54 -20.60 -5.94
C VAL A 77 6.18 -19.21 -5.98
N THR A 78 5.75 -18.35 -6.90
CA THR A 78 6.25 -16.98 -7.02
C THR A 78 5.85 -16.11 -5.83
N THR A 79 4.64 -16.30 -5.31
CA THR A 79 4.18 -15.63 -4.08
C THR A 79 5.00 -16.06 -2.88
N TYR A 80 5.25 -17.37 -2.74
CA TYR A 80 6.11 -17.88 -1.67
C TYR A 80 7.54 -17.33 -1.76
N LEU A 81 8.14 -17.34 -2.95
CA LEU A 81 9.48 -16.78 -3.18
C LEU A 81 9.53 -15.28 -2.86
N LYS A 82 8.51 -14.50 -3.26
CA LYS A 82 8.42 -13.08 -2.93
C LYS A 82 8.39 -12.85 -1.41
N GLN A 83 7.60 -13.64 -0.69
CA GLN A 83 7.52 -13.56 0.77
C GLN A 83 8.88 -13.92 1.41
N LEU A 84 9.53 -14.99 0.94
CA LEU A 84 10.82 -15.43 1.47
C LEU A 84 11.91 -14.36 1.31
N VAL A 85 11.98 -13.72 0.14
CA VAL A 85 12.91 -12.61 -0.11
C VAL A 85 12.62 -11.43 0.83
N HIS A 86 11.36 -11.08 1.02
CA HIS A 86 10.96 -10.00 1.91
C HIS A 86 11.37 -10.27 3.37
N GLU A 87 11.05 -11.45 3.91
CA GLU A 87 11.41 -11.86 5.27
C GLU A 87 12.94 -11.89 5.49
N ALA A 88 13.69 -12.37 4.49
CA ALA A 88 15.14 -12.38 4.54
C ALA A 88 15.70 -10.95 4.61
N LEU A 89 15.23 -10.05 3.75
CA LEU A 89 15.66 -8.65 3.74
C LEU A 89 15.33 -7.93 5.06
N GLU A 90 14.13 -8.14 5.62
CA GLU A 90 13.77 -7.56 6.92
C GLU A 90 14.69 -8.05 8.05
N ARG A 91 15.14 -9.31 7.99
CA ARG A 91 16.08 -9.85 8.98
C ARG A 91 17.47 -9.25 8.83
N GLU A 92 17.97 -9.13 7.60
CA GLU A 92 19.27 -8.50 7.33
C GLU A 92 19.27 -7.03 7.76
N ASP A 93 18.19 -6.28 7.47
CA ASP A 93 18.04 -4.87 7.87
C ASP A 93 18.07 -4.70 9.39
N LYS A 94 17.34 -5.55 10.12
CA LYS A 94 17.36 -5.58 11.60
C LYS A 94 18.71 -5.97 12.19
N THR A 95 19.54 -6.71 11.46
CA THR A 95 20.86 -7.15 11.91
C THR A 95 21.94 -6.12 11.56
N ALA A 96 21.72 -5.31 10.52
CA ALA A 96 22.60 -4.24 10.08
C ALA A 96 22.40 -2.90 10.83
N ALA A 97 21.29 -2.75 11.57
CA ALA A 97 20.97 -1.61 12.42
C ALA A 97 21.46 -1.81 13.87
#